data_AF-A0A9X2FB34-F1
#
_entry.id   AF-A0A9X2FB34-F1
#
_cell.length_a   1.000
_cell.length_b   1.000
_cell.length_c   1.000
_cell.angle_alpha   90.00
_cell.angle_beta   90.00
_cell.angle_gamma   90.00
#
_symmetry.space_group_name_H-M   'P 1'
#
loop_
_entity.id
_entity.type
_entity.pdbx_description
1 polymer ?
#
loop_
_entity_poly.entity_id
_entity_poly.type
_entity_poly.pdbx_seq_one_letter_code
_entity_poly.pdbx_strand_id
1 'polypeptide(L)'
;MPFPDELPATEHFTEGEATRVVVNRYERDPQARALAIAHYGCQCMACSFDFEKTYGPLGHGFVHVHHLAPLAELQGEYTVDPVKDLRPVCPNCHAMLHRRSPPFTIEELQHYLKQARHA
;
A
#
# COMPACT_ATOMS: atom_id res chain seq x y z
N MET A 1 6.52 -16.87 -41.01
CA MET A 1 7.03 -16.29 -39.76
C MET A 1 6.34 -17.03 -38.63
N PRO A 2 7.07 -17.83 -37.85
CA PRO A 2 6.48 -18.68 -36.83
C PRO A 2 5.92 -17.87 -35.65
N PHE A 3 4.87 -18.41 -35.02
CA PHE A 3 4.18 -17.78 -33.89
C PHE A 3 4.96 -17.96 -32.57
N PRO A 4 4.70 -17.14 -31.52
CA PRO A 4 5.51 -17.10 -30.29
C PRO A 4 5.57 -18.39 -29.46
N ASP A 5 4.75 -19.40 -29.76
CA ASP A 5 4.71 -20.70 -29.05
C ASP A 5 5.78 -21.71 -29.54
N GLU A 6 6.66 -21.31 -30.46
CA GLU A 6 7.69 -22.20 -31.03
C GLU A 6 9.11 -21.97 -30.45
N LEU A 7 9.22 -21.70 -29.14
CA LEU A 7 10.50 -21.81 -28.43
C LEU A 7 10.48 -23.05 -27.52
N PRO A 8 11.50 -23.92 -27.55
CA PRO A 8 11.55 -25.07 -26.66
C PRO A 8 11.63 -24.58 -25.21
N ALA A 9 10.55 -24.83 -24.47
CA ALA A 9 10.45 -24.54 -23.05
C ALA A 9 11.38 -25.48 -22.27
N THR A 10 12.55 -24.98 -21.88
CA THR A 10 13.33 -25.54 -20.77
C THR A 10 13.85 -24.44 -19.88
N GLU A 11 12.93 -23.70 -19.27
CA GLU A 11 13.19 -23.04 -17.99
C GLU A 11 12.27 -23.69 -16.98
N HIS A 12 12.82 -24.60 -16.19
CA HIS A 12 12.11 -25.19 -15.06
C HIS A 12 11.97 -24.13 -13.97
N PHE A 13 10.79 -23.51 -13.87
CA PHE A 13 10.45 -22.64 -12.74
C PHE A 13 9.88 -23.50 -11.61
N THR A 14 10.66 -23.74 -10.56
CA THR A 14 10.16 -24.35 -9.32
C THR A 14 9.37 -23.32 -8.52
N GLU A 15 8.05 -23.38 -8.60
CA GLU A 15 7.11 -22.58 -7.81
C GLU A 15 6.62 -23.37 -6.59
N GLY A 16 6.44 -22.71 -5.45
CA GLY A 16 5.82 -23.31 -4.26
C GLY A 16 6.75 -23.90 -3.20
N GLU A 17 8.06 -23.69 -3.28
CA GLU A 17 8.96 -24.04 -2.18
C GLU A 17 8.66 -23.20 -0.93
N ALA A 18 8.33 -23.86 0.18
CA ALA A 18 7.88 -23.23 1.40
C ALA A 18 9.07 -22.67 2.21
N THR A 19 9.39 -21.39 2.03
CA THR A 19 10.38 -20.69 2.86
C THR A 19 9.74 -20.15 4.14
N ARG A 20 10.25 -20.55 5.31
CA ARG A 20 9.85 -19.97 6.60
C ARG A 20 10.59 -18.64 6.83
N VAL A 21 9.86 -17.53 6.80
CA VAL A 21 10.36 -16.21 7.18
C VAL A 21 9.82 -15.85 8.57
N VAL A 22 10.72 -15.64 9.53
CA VAL A 22 10.36 -15.13 10.87
C VAL A 22 10.34 -13.60 10.77
N VAL A 23 9.14 -13.02 10.77
CA VAL A 23 8.95 -11.56 10.77
C VAL A 23 8.47 -11.09 12.13
N ASN A 24 9.11 -10.05 12.67
CA ASN A 24 8.60 -9.35 13.84
C ASN A 24 7.33 -8.58 13.43
N ARG A 25 6.18 -8.97 13.99
CA ARG A 25 4.90 -8.29 13.75
C ARG A 25 4.63 -7.37 14.93
N TYR A 26 4.83 -6.07 14.71
CA TYR A 26 4.34 -5.05 15.64
C TYR A 26 2.82 -5.01 15.56
N GLU A 27 2.16 -5.10 16.70
CA GLU A 27 0.70 -5.06 16.81
C GLU A 27 0.25 -3.64 16.42
N ARG A 28 -0.54 -3.55 15.34
CA ARG A 28 -1.11 -2.28 14.89
C ARG A 28 -2.45 -2.14 15.59
N ASP A 29 -2.66 -1.05 16.32
CA ASP A 29 -3.91 -0.80 17.01
C ASP A 29 -5.07 -0.70 15.98
N PRO A 30 -6.03 -1.64 15.99
CA PRO A 30 -7.18 -1.59 15.08
C PRO A 30 -8.07 -0.36 15.31
N GLN A 31 -8.06 0.21 16.53
CA GLN A 31 -8.79 1.43 16.84
C GLN A 31 -8.17 2.63 16.14
N ALA A 32 -6.84 2.73 16.08
CA ALA A 32 -6.17 3.80 15.36
C ALA A 32 -6.52 3.78 13.86
N ARG A 33 -6.59 2.58 13.25
CA ARG A 33 -7.08 2.43 11.87
C ARG A 33 -8.53 2.90 11.74
N ALA A 34 -9.40 2.46 12.63
CA ALA A 34 -10.83 2.81 12.58
C ALA A 34 -11.05 4.31 12.72
N LEU A 35 -10.32 4.98 13.61
CA LEU A 35 -10.37 6.43 13.81
C LEU A 35 -9.86 7.20 12.59
N ALA A 36 -8.75 6.76 11.98
CA ALA A 36 -8.23 7.37 10.76
C ALA A 36 -9.25 7.28 9.61
N ILE A 37 -9.89 6.12 9.44
CA ILE A 37 -10.93 5.90 8.42
C ILE A 37 -12.20 6.69 8.75
N ALA A 38 -12.60 6.78 10.01
CA ALA A 38 -13.76 7.58 10.41
C ALA A 38 -13.53 9.08 10.13
N HIS A 39 -12.29 9.56 10.28
CA HIS A 39 -11.94 10.96 10.03
C HIS A 39 -11.74 11.28 8.55
N TYR A 40 -10.99 10.46 7.82
CA TYR A 40 -10.60 10.73 6.42
C TYR A 40 -11.46 10.02 5.37
N GLY A 41 -12.25 9.03 5.75
CA GLY A 41 -12.96 8.13 4.85
C GLY A 41 -12.06 7.04 4.24
N CYS A 42 -12.59 6.35 3.23
CA CYS A 42 -11.92 5.25 2.53
C CYS A 42 -11.32 5.65 1.17
N GLN A 43 -11.33 6.95 0.84
CA GLN A 43 -10.73 7.43 -0.39
C GLN A 43 -9.21 7.50 -0.26
N CYS A 44 -8.49 7.00 -1.27
CA CYS A 44 -7.04 7.06 -1.32
C CYS A 44 -6.55 8.51 -1.43
N MET A 45 -5.73 8.97 -0.49
CA MET A 45 -5.20 10.34 -0.50
C MET A 45 -4.15 10.60 -1.59
N ALA A 46 -3.54 9.55 -2.16
CA ALA A 46 -2.58 9.69 -3.24
C ALA A 46 -3.24 9.79 -4.63
N CYS A 47 -4.19 8.89 -4.95
CA CYS A 47 -4.78 8.80 -6.29
C CYS A 47 -6.28 9.10 -6.35
N SER A 48 -6.91 9.42 -5.23
CA SER A 48 -8.36 9.65 -5.10
C SER A 48 -9.25 8.45 -5.42
N PHE A 49 -8.67 7.26 -5.59
CA PHE A 49 -9.41 6.02 -5.82
C PHE A 49 -10.25 5.65 -4.59
N ASP A 50 -11.47 5.19 -4.83
CA ASP A 50 -12.43 4.78 -3.82
C ASP A 50 -13.00 3.42 -4.22
N PHE A 51 -12.77 2.42 -3.38
CA PHE A 51 -13.18 1.04 -3.65
C PHE A 51 -14.68 0.88 -3.61
N GLU A 52 -15.38 1.57 -2.72
CA GLU A 52 -16.83 1.48 -2.61
C GLU A 52 -17.50 2.13 -3.82
N LYS A 53 -16.99 3.28 -4.27
CA LYS A 53 -17.49 3.93 -5.51
C LYS A 53 -17.23 3.10 -6.76
N THR A 54 -16.15 2.31 -6.79
CA THR A 54 -15.76 1.55 -7.99
C THR A 54 -16.36 0.15 -8.02
N TYR A 55 -16.39 -0.54 -6.88
CA TYR A 55 -16.80 -1.95 -6.76
C TYR A 55 -18.11 -2.13 -5.98
N GLY A 56 -18.76 -1.04 -5.54
CA GLY A 56 -19.97 -1.10 -4.75
C GLY A 56 -19.73 -1.67 -3.35
N PRO A 57 -20.69 -2.42 -2.78
CA PRO A 57 -20.60 -2.95 -1.42
C PRO A 57 -19.37 -3.83 -1.16
N LEU A 58 -18.81 -4.46 -2.20
CA LEU A 58 -17.59 -5.25 -2.09
C LEU A 58 -16.38 -4.43 -1.61
N GLY A 59 -16.34 -3.15 -1.98
CA GLY A 59 -15.27 -2.22 -1.63
C GLY A 59 -15.49 -1.47 -0.32
N HIS A 60 -16.60 -1.69 0.38
CA HIS A 60 -16.95 -0.94 1.58
C HIS A 60 -15.87 -1.11 2.68
N GLY A 61 -15.34 0.00 3.19
CA GLY A 61 -14.29 0.00 4.21
C GLY A 61 -12.91 -0.48 3.73
N PHE A 62 -12.75 -0.81 2.45
CA PHE A 62 -11.53 -1.39 1.92
C PHE A 62 -10.52 -0.30 1.55
N VAL A 63 -9.56 -0.09 2.45
CA VAL A 63 -8.44 0.84 2.27
C VAL A 63 -7.27 0.42 3.17
N HIS A 64 -6.04 0.68 2.74
CA HIS A 64 -4.85 0.55 3.58
C HIS A 64 -4.60 1.87 4.32
N VAL A 65 -3.94 1.79 5.47
CA VAL A 65 -3.54 2.98 6.23
C VAL A 65 -2.02 3.01 6.30
N HIS A 66 -1.44 4.10 5.79
CA HIS A 66 -0.01 4.33 5.73
C HIS A 66 0.44 5.27 6.87
N HIS A 67 1.58 4.96 7.48
CA HIS A 67 2.19 5.80 8.51
C HIS A 67 3.09 6.83 7.83
N LEU A 68 2.87 8.12 8.10
CA LEU A 68 3.67 9.22 7.56
C LEU A 68 5.06 9.31 8.21
N ALA A 69 5.16 9.01 9.50
CA ALA A 69 6.43 8.91 10.20
C ALA A 69 6.95 7.47 10.14
N PRO A 70 8.22 7.23 9.75
CA PRO A 70 8.80 5.90 9.81
C PRO A 70 8.93 5.46 11.28
N LEU A 71 8.06 4.54 11.70
CA LEU A 71 8.11 3.91 13.04
C LEU A 71 9.47 3.27 13.35
N ALA A 72 10.27 2.96 12.32
CA ALA A 72 11.60 2.37 12.47
C ALA A 72 12.63 3.32 13.13
N GLU A 73 12.39 4.64 13.13
CA GLU A 73 13.29 5.62 13.75
C GLU A 73 12.91 5.95 15.20
N LEU A 74 11.73 5.53 15.65
CA LEU A 74 11.24 5.77 17.00
C LEU A 74 11.68 4.62 17.91
N GLN A 75 12.82 4.79 18.59
CA GLN A 75 13.22 3.90 19.69
C GLN A 75 12.29 4.14 20.89
N GLY A 76 11.31 3.27 21.11
CA GLY A 76 10.44 3.26 22.30
C GLY A 76 8.97 2.93 22.03
N GLU A 77 8.14 3.00 23.07
CA GLU A 77 6.67 3.01 22.94
C GLU A 77 6.23 4.32 22.31
N TYR A 78 5.70 4.27 21.08
CA TYR A 78 5.17 5.43 20.38
C TYR A 78 3.64 5.38 20.37
N THR A 79 3.01 6.42 20.88
CA THR A 79 1.55 6.60 20.77
C THR A 79 1.25 7.19 19.40
N VAL A 80 0.62 6.40 18.52
CA VAL A 80 0.18 6.83 17.20
C VAL A 80 -1.02 7.77 17.34
N ASP A 81 -0.95 8.96 16.73
CA ASP A 81 -2.09 9.85 16.52
C ASP A 81 -2.76 9.47 15.19
N PRO A 82 -3.99 8.91 15.21
CA PRO A 82 -4.68 8.44 14.01
C PRO A 82 -4.96 9.52 12.97
N VAL A 83 -4.98 10.78 13.38
CA VAL A 83 -5.24 11.92 12.50
C VAL A 83 -3.93 12.51 12.01
N LYS A 84 -2.89 12.61 12.84
CA LYS A 84 -1.62 13.21 12.38
C LYS A 84 -0.74 12.25 11.62
N ASP A 85 -0.67 11.00 12.05
CA ASP A 85 0.38 10.08 11.62
C ASP A 85 -0.09 9.10 10.54
N LEU A 86 -1.40 8.98 10.35
CA LEU A 86 -2.01 7.97 9.48
C LEU A 86 -2.74 8.60 8.31
N ARG A 87 -2.61 7.99 7.12
CA ARG A 87 -3.32 8.42 5.91
C ARG A 87 -3.92 7.21 5.17
N PRO A 88 -5.21 7.23 4.79
CA PRO A 88 -5.78 6.19 3.95
C PRO A 88 -5.21 6.24 2.53
N VAL A 89 -4.75 5.09 2.05
CA VAL A 89 -4.21 4.89 0.70
C VAL A 89 -4.71 3.55 0.14
N CYS A 90 -4.88 3.44 -1.18
CA CYS A 90 -5.22 2.16 -1.80
C CYS A 90 -4.02 1.20 -1.75
N PRO A 91 -4.22 -0.13 -1.84
CA PRO A 91 -3.14 -1.12 -1.85
C PRO A 91 -2.05 -0.85 -2.88
N ASN A 92 -2.43 -0.38 -4.07
CA ASN A 92 -1.48 -0.07 -5.15
C ASN A 92 -0.58 1.11 -4.79
N CYS A 93 -1.16 2.21 -4.30
CA CYS A 93 -0.39 3.37 -3.84
C CYS A 93 0.45 3.01 -2.61
N HIS A 94 -0.07 2.20 -1.70
CA HIS A 94 0.68 1.75 -0.52
C HIS A 94 1.95 0.98 -0.93
N ALA A 95 1.84 0.08 -1.90
CA ALA A 95 2.99 -0.63 -2.45
C ALA A 95 4.01 0.32 -3.10
N MET A 96 3.55 1.36 -3.81
CA MET A 96 4.44 2.33 -4.45
C MET A 96 5.16 3.22 -3.43
N LEU A 97 4.49 3.65 -2.34
CA LEU A 97 5.13 4.41 -1.27
C LEU A 97 6.32 3.64 -0.67
N HIS A 98 6.19 2.32 -0.51
CA HIS A 98 7.22 1.45 0.06
C HIS A 98 8.22 0.87 -0.95
N ARG A 99 8.24 1.33 -2.21
CA ARG A 99 9.26 0.88 -3.19
C ARG A 99 10.68 1.39 -2.90
N ARG A 100 10.83 2.35 -1.98
CA ARG A 100 12.11 2.87 -1.49
C ARG A 100 12.13 2.86 0.04
N SER A 101 13.32 2.85 0.62
CA SER A 101 13.56 3.17 2.03
C SER A 101 14.49 4.39 2.11
N PRO A 102 14.09 5.52 2.73
CA PRO A 102 12.77 5.76 3.33
C PRO A 102 11.64 5.77 2.29
N PRO A 103 10.39 5.45 2.70
CA PRO A 103 9.21 5.50 1.83
C PRO A 103 9.04 6.86 1.16
N PHE A 104 8.40 6.89 -0.01
CA PHE A 104 7.99 8.16 -0.62
C PHE A 104 6.91 8.84 0.21
N THR A 105 6.83 10.16 0.13
CA THR A 105 5.68 10.89 0.67
C THR A 105 4.47 10.77 -0.26
N ILE A 106 3.28 11.08 0.26
CA ILE A 106 2.06 11.10 -0.55
C ILE A 106 2.17 12.14 -1.65
N GLU A 107 2.77 13.29 -1.37
CA GLU A 107 2.98 14.38 -2.31
C GLU A 107 3.94 13.97 -3.44
N GLU A 108 5.03 13.27 -3.11
CA GLU A 108 5.94 12.70 -4.11
C GLU A 108 5.19 11.72 -5.03
N LEU A 109 4.40 10.80 -4.46
CA LEU A 109 3.65 9.84 -5.26
C LEU A 109 2.58 10.53 -6.14
N GLN A 110 1.92 11.56 -5.61
CA GLN A 110 0.99 12.40 -6.37
C GLN A 110 1.68 13.08 -7.56
N HIS A 111 2.93 13.50 -7.41
CA HIS A 111 3.72 14.09 -8.50
C HIS A 111 3.91 13.09 -9.65
N TYR A 112 4.37 11.87 -9.35
CA TYR A 112 4.51 10.81 -10.36
C TYR A 112 3.17 10.46 -11.05
N LEU A 113 2.08 10.37 -10.28
CA LEU A 113 0.76 10.10 -10.83
C LEU A 113 0.27 11.20 -11.78
N LYS A 114 0.57 12.47 -11.48
CA LYS A 114 0.22 13.59 -12.38
C LYS A 114 1.02 13.52 -13.67
N GLN A 115 2.32 13.28 -13.60
CA GLN A 115 3.17 13.16 -14.80
C GLN A 115 2.67 12.05 -15.74
N ALA A 116 2.35 10.88 -15.20
CA ALA A 116 1.90 9.73 -15.98
C ALA A 116 0.49 9.90 -16.60
N ARG A 117 -0.37 10.76 -16.04
CA ARG A 117 -1.72 11.03 -16.56
C ARG A 117 -1.75 12.13 -17.64
N HIS A 118 -0.64 12.84 -17.83
CA HIS A 118 -0.46 13.85 -18.87
C HIS A 118 0.39 13.36 -20.06
N ALA A 119 0.77 12.08 -20.06
CA ALA A 119 1.35 11.37 -21.20
C ALA A 119 0.25 10.54 -21.89
#